data_AF-A0A4R4SDR1-F1
#
_entry.id   AF-A0A4R4SDR1-F1
#
_cell.length_a   1.000
_cell.length_b   1.000
_cell.length_c   1.000
_cell.angle_alpha   90.00
_cell.angle_beta   90.00
_cell.angle_gamma   90.00
#
_symmetry.space_group_name_H-M   'P 1'
#
loop_
_entity.id
_entity.type
_entity.pdbx_description
1 polymer ?
#
loop_
_entity_poly.entity_id
_entity_poly.type
_entity_poly.pdbx_seq_one_letter_code
_entity_poly.pdbx_strand_id
1 'polypeptide(L)' 'MSPPSAEHSGGGKPQHRLSVEELLAEKNTQPIRSLDDLAADTFESDEELEAFVAFTNAERHRDVA' A
#
# COMPACT_ATOMS: atom_id res chain seq x y z
N MET A 1 -4.66 1.34 43.36
CA MET A 1 -4.42 0.39 42.26
C MET A 1 -4.19 1.21 41.01
N SER A 2 -3.00 1.14 40.43
CA SER A 2 -2.66 1.83 39.18
C SER A 2 -2.96 0.92 37.99
N PRO A 3 -3.46 1.42 36.85
CA PRO A 3 -3.57 0.60 35.66
C PRO A 3 -2.16 0.34 35.09
N PRO A 4 -1.91 -0.84 34.51
CA PRO A 4 -0.66 -1.06 33.78
C PRO A 4 -0.63 -0.13 32.58
N SER A 5 0.51 0.53 32.38
CA SER A 5 0.81 1.31 31.18
C SER A 5 0.39 0.51 29.96
N ALA A 6 -0.48 1.08 29.13
CA ALA A 6 -0.73 0.58 27.79
C ALA A 6 0.59 0.73 27.02
N GLU A 7 1.40 -0.32 27.09
CA GLU A 7 2.54 -0.52 26.23
C GLU A 7 2.04 -0.26 24.82
N HIS A 8 2.62 0.75 24.17
CA HIS A 8 2.40 1.03 22.77
C HIS A 8 2.79 -0.23 21.99
N SER A 9 1.83 -1.14 21.81
CA SER A 9 1.91 -2.21 20.83
C SER A 9 1.82 -1.53 19.48
N GLY A 10 2.94 -0.94 19.05
CA GLY A 10 3.22 -0.72 17.66
C GLY A 10 3.15 -2.09 17.01
N GLY A 11 1.98 -2.42 16.46
CA GLY A 11 1.77 -3.60 15.65
C GLY A 11 2.76 -3.53 14.50
N GLY A 12 3.94 -4.13 14.71
CA GLY A 12 4.96 -4.25 13.71
C GLY A 12 4.30 -5.00 12.56
N LYS A 13 4.03 -4.28 11.46
CA LYS A 13 3.60 -4.90 10.21
C LYS A 13 4.51 -6.10 9.97
N PRO A 14 3.97 -7.28 9.62
CA PRO A 14 4.78 -8.47 9.43
C PRO A 14 5.94 -8.10 8.52
N GLN A 15 7.16 -8.11 9.06
CA GLN A 15 8.33 -7.84 8.25
C GLN A 15 8.41 -9.00 7.28
N HIS A 16 8.28 -8.69 5.99
CA HIS A 16 8.49 -9.68 4.94
C HIS A 16 9.88 -10.27 5.18
N ARG A 17 9.93 -11.59 5.40
CA ARG A 17 11.18 -12.30 5.74
C ARG A 17 12.15 -12.42 4.57
N LEU A 18 11.76 -11.87 3.42
CA LEU A 18 12.46 -11.94 2.15
C LEU A 18 13.26 -10.66 1.95
N SER A 19 14.45 -10.80 1.35
CA SER A 19 15.24 -9.66 0.90
C SER A 19 14.49 -8.89 -0.21
N VAL A 20 14.91 -7.66 -0.46
CA VAL A 20 14.35 -6.85 -1.56
C VAL A 20 14.54 -7.58 -2.89
N GLU A 21 15.70 -8.20 -3.10
CA GLU A 21 16.02 -8.97 -4.30
C GLU A 21 15.12 -10.20 -4.44
N GLU A 22 14.85 -10.90 -3.34
CA GLU A 22 13.93 -12.05 -3.32
C GLU A 22 12.49 -11.61 -3.65
N LEU A 23 12.04 -10.48 -3.11
CA LEU A 23 10.71 -9.91 -3.41
C LEU A 23 10.58 -9.53 -4.88
N LEU A 24 11.59 -8.86 -5.44
CA LEU A 24 11.61 -8.48 -6.86
C LEU A 24 11.58 -9.71 -7.77
N ALA A 25 12.35 -10.74 -7.43
CA ALA A 25 12.36 -12.00 -8.17
C ALA A 25 11.01 -12.74 -8.08
N GLU A 26 10.40 -12.80 -6.90
CA GLU A 26 9.10 -13.45 -6.69
C GLU A 26 7.99 -12.75 -7.48
N LYS A 27 7.98 -11.42 -7.49
CA LYS A 27 6.99 -10.62 -8.23
C LYS A 27 7.32 -10.46 -9.71
N ASN A 28 8.49 -10.94 -10.14
CA ASN A 28 9.02 -10.75 -11.50
C ASN A 28 8.99 -9.26 -11.91
N THR A 29 9.48 -8.39 -11.03
CA THR A 29 9.51 -6.94 -11.24
C THR A 29 10.92 -6.36 -11.07
N GLN A 30 11.07 -5.09 -11.43
CA GLN A 30 12.30 -4.32 -11.25
C GLN A 30 11.99 -2.98 -10.56
N PRO A 31 12.95 -2.38 -9.84
CA PRO A 31 12.78 -1.04 -9.28
C PRO A 31 12.59 0.00 -10.37
N ILE A 32 11.65 0.93 -10.13
CA ILE A 32 11.38 2.09 -10.98
C ILE A 32 12.58 3.05 -10.91
N ARG A 33 13.15 3.46 -12.05
CA ARG A 33 14.31 4.37 -12.11
C ARG A 33 14.00 5.72 -12.71
N SER A 34 12.84 5.88 -13.33
CA SER A 34 12.42 7.12 -13.98
C SER A 34 10.90 7.30 -13.89
N LEU A 35 10.41 8.49 -14.24
CA LEU A 35 8.96 8.71 -14.40
C LEU A 35 8.39 7.94 -15.59
N ASP A 36 9.19 7.75 -16.63
CA ASP A 36 8.79 6.94 -17.78
C ASP A 36 8.62 5.46 -17.39
N ASP A 37 9.43 4.96 -16.45
CA ASP A 37 9.30 3.60 -15.89
C ASP A 37 8.04 3.46 -15.00
N LEU A 38 7.54 4.57 -14.45
CA LEU A 38 6.32 4.60 -13.63
C LEU A 38 5.06 4.64 -14.52
N ALA A 39 5.17 5.07 -15.77
CA ALA A 39 4.07 5.08 -16.72
C ALA A 39 3.72 3.63 -17.12
N ALA A 40 2.85 3.02 -16.32
CA ALA A 40 2.21 1.75 -16.63
C ALA A 40 0.79 2.02 -17.12
N ASP A 41 0.38 1.30 -18.16
CA ASP A 41 -1.01 1.23 -18.65
C ASP A 41 -1.87 0.51 -17.60
N THR A 42 -2.08 1.18 -16.47
CA THR A 42 -2.64 0.60 -15.25
C THR A 42 -4.17 0.61 -15.29
N PHE A 43 -4.74 1.58 -16.01
CA PHE A 43 -6.17 1.76 -16.19
C PHE A 43 -6.48 1.76 -17.68
N GLU A 44 -7.44 0.96 -18.08
CA GLU A 44 -7.86 0.84 -19.49
C GLU A 44 -8.66 2.08 -19.95
N SER A 45 -9.11 2.91 -19.00
CA SER A 45 -9.86 4.14 -19.27
C SER A 45 -9.84 5.14 -18.11
N ASP A 46 -10.12 6.41 -18.42
CA ASP A 46 -10.32 7.46 -17.41
C ASP A 46 -11.50 7.14 -16.47
N GLU A 47 -12.55 6.47 -16.96
CA GLU A 47 -13.69 6.04 -16.15
C GLU A 47 -13.27 5.04 -15.06
N GLU A 48 -12.38 4.10 -15.38
CA GLU A 48 -11.84 3.15 -14.42
C GLU A 48 -11.01 3.86 -13.34
N LEU A 49 -10.17 4.82 -13.73
CA LEU A 49 -9.40 5.65 -12.81
C LEU A 49 -10.33 6.44 -11.86
N GLU A 50 -11.38 7.07 -12.39
CA GLU A 50 -12.36 7.82 -11.61
C GLU A 50 -13.07 6.92 -10.58
N ALA A 51 -13.46 5.71 -11.00
CA ALA A 51 -14.09 4.72 -10.11
C ALA A 51 -13.15 4.32 -8.95
N PHE A 52 -11.87 4.08 -9.24
CA PHE A 52 -10.86 3.76 -8.22
C PHE A 52 -10.68 4.91 -7.20
N VAL A 53 -10.64 6.16 -7.67
CA VAL A 53 -10.53 7.34 -6.81
C VAL A 53 -11.76 7.49 -5.91
N ALA A 54 -12.96 7.32 -6.47
CA ALA A 54 -14.20 7.38 -5.70
C ALA A 54 -14.25 6.31 -4.60
N PHE A 55 -13.91 5.06 -4.94
CA PHE A 55 -13.81 3.96 -3.98
C PHE A 55 -12.83 4.27 -2.84
N THR A 56 -11.61 4.67 -3.18
CA THR A 56 -10.55 4.96 -2.19
C THR A 56 -10.96 6.10 -1.25
N ASN A 57 -11.61 7.14 -1.79
CA ASN A 57 -12.11 8.23 -0.98
C ASN A 57 -13.25 7.79 -0.06
N ALA A 58 -14.22 7.02 -0.55
CA ALA A 58 -15.30 6.49 0.28
C ALA A 58 -14.75 5.65 1.45
N GLU A 59 -13.80 4.76 1.19
CA GLU A 59 -13.22 3.89 2.21
C GLU A 59 -12.43 4.69 3.26
N ARG A 60 -11.67 5.71 2.86
CA ARG A 60 -10.96 6.57 3.83
C ARG A 60 -11.91 7.33 4.76
N HIS A 61 -13.07 7.75 4.26
CA HIS A 61 -14.05 8.49 5.07
C HIS A 61 -14.93 7.56 5.92
N ARG A 62 -14.88 6.25 5.69
CA ARG A 62 -15.66 5.24 6.43
C ARG A 62 -15.25 5.13 7.90
N ASP A 63 -13.97 5.36 8.21
CA ASP A 63 -13.42 5.30 9.57
C ASP A 63 -13.51 6.63 10.34
N VAL A 64 -14.09 7.67 9.73
CA VAL A 64 -14.21 9.03 10.30
C VAL A 64 -15.63 9.31 10.82
N ALA A 65 -16.55 8.34 10.73
CA ALA A 65 -17.95 8.43 11.16
C ALA A 65 -18.24 7.66 12.45
#